data_AF-A0A9Y2IHQ9-F1
#
_entry.id   AF-A0A9Y2IHQ9-F1
#
_cell.length_a   1.000
_cell.length_b   1.000
_cell.length_c   1.000
_cell.angle_alpha   90.00
_cell.angle_beta   90.00
_cell.angle_gamma   90.00
#
_symmetry.space_group_name_H-M   'P 1'
#
loop_
_entity.id
_entity.type
_entity.pdbx_description
1 polymer ?
#
loop_
_entity_poly.entity_id
_entity_poly.type
_entity_poly.pdbx_seq_one_letter_code
_entity_poly.pdbx_strand_id
1 'polypeptide(L)'
;MADKTDTIRVWEPDPKMPAAQLRVRKIHKAQGIALLGVLLIGGGIALFFAHVGPAVPLLLIYLGLAIAVQWGRGAVAALGWALKWRWHTDLALEQVAIPADGLVARRKTVAVRLPDGRWLRARPGAGVQAQLAGQRSLWLARSGDQALAIVAGHPSAWLARIHDEPPSGARELRVLSREQVPPCQDPVLNADRDARVRGAWLIVAVSLGACALAVWAVLEILANRSDGGTAAFVQTLVLAPIAGGAIIAFLHALGSGIDALGLAKAHRADTWTELAVTRSEAQLPDGRTVRIRLSKQPASLALNVTAARTLWTFGPAKPGNVRVGVPGYPVSGRARLKIVDARAGAQ
;
A
#
# COMPACT_ATOMS: atom_id res chain seq x y z
N MET A 1 1.72 -12.40 -39.74
CA MET A 1 1.13 -11.19 -39.13
C MET A 1 0.90 -11.48 -37.67
N ALA A 2 1.80 -11.03 -36.80
CA ALA A 2 1.70 -11.27 -35.36
C ALA A 2 0.61 -10.38 -34.77
N ASP A 3 -0.39 -11.02 -34.17
CA ASP A 3 -1.46 -10.42 -33.40
C ASP A 3 -0.85 -9.63 -32.25
N LYS A 4 -0.73 -8.31 -32.44
CA LYS A 4 -0.27 -7.37 -31.42
C LYS A 4 -1.46 -7.18 -30.48
N THR A 5 -1.63 -8.07 -29.51
CA THR A 5 -2.52 -7.80 -28.38
C THR A 5 -2.18 -6.42 -27.82
N ASP A 6 -3.17 -5.54 -27.78
CA ASP A 6 -3.16 -4.15 -27.28
C ASP A 6 -2.84 -4.06 -25.78
N THR A 7 -1.75 -4.69 -25.36
CA THR A 7 -1.30 -4.68 -23.98
C THR A 7 -0.54 -3.39 -23.73
N ILE A 8 -1.16 -2.51 -22.93
CA ILE A 8 -0.51 -1.33 -22.35
C ILE A 8 0.86 -1.72 -21.80
N ARG A 9 1.92 -1.12 -22.36
CA ARG A 9 3.29 -1.30 -21.88
C ARG A 9 3.38 -0.77 -20.45
N VAL A 10 3.95 -1.57 -19.57
CA VAL A 10 4.16 -1.23 -18.16
C VAL A 10 5.56 -1.60 -17.75
N TRP A 11 5.95 -1.15 -16.56
CA TRP A 11 7.19 -1.61 -15.96
C TRP A 11 7.14 -3.12 -15.70
N GLU A 12 8.14 -3.84 -16.18
CA GLU A 12 8.38 -5.24 -15.82
C GLU A 12 9.72 -5.35 -15.09
N PRO A 13 9.84 -6.25 -14.10
CA PRO A 13 11.13 -6.51 -13.50
C PRO A 13 12.07 -7.15 -14.53
N ASP A 14 13.34 -6.73 -14.52
CA ASP A 14 14.36 -7.36 -15.36
C ASP A 14 14.64 -8.78 -14.81
N PRO A 15 14.58 -9.84 -15.64
CA PRO A 15 14.92 -11.20 -15.24
C PRO A 15 16.28 -11.32 -14.55
N LYS A 16 17.25 -10.48 -14.95
CA LYS A 16 18.62 -10.43 -14.43
C LYS A 16 18.73 -9.57 -13.16
N MET A 17 17.66 -8.89 -12.75
CA MET A 17 17.66 -8.08 -11.52
C MET A 17 17.76 -9.02 -10.31
N PRO A 18 18.80 -8.88 -9.47
CA PRO A 18 18.90 -9.67 -8.25
C PRO A 18 17.75 -9.31 -7.32
N ALA A 19 17.12 -10.31 -6.70
CA ALA A 19 16.02 -10.09 -5.77
C ALA A 19 16.38 -9.13 -4.62
N ALA A 20 17.66 -9.03 -4.26
CA ALA A 20 18.17 -8.08 -3.26
C ALA A 20 18.02 -6.59 -3.67
N GLN A 21 18.01 -6.28 -4.98
CA GLN A 21 17.79 -4.92 -5.48
C GLN A 21 16.33 -4.50 -5.43
N LEU A 22 15.40 -5.44 -5.19
CA LEU A 22 14.04 -5.13 -4.77
C LEU A 22 14.10 -4.61 -3.33
N ARG A 23 14.75 -3.45 -3.15
CA ARG A 23 15.08 -2.88 -1.86
C ARG A 23 13.80 -2.54 -1.13
N VAL A 24 13.49 -3.36 -0.15
CA VAL A 24 12.32 -3.19 0.70
C VAL A 24 12.60 -2.10 1.72
N ARG A 25 12.59 -0.83 1.29
CA ARG A 25 12.69 0.37 2.16
C ARG A 25 11.63 0.36 3.28
N LYS A 26 10.57 -0.44 3.12
CA LYS A 26 9.52 -0.67 4.12
C LYS A 26 9.94 -1.56 5.31
N ILE A 27 11.00 -2.38 5.22
CA ILE A 27 11.35 -3.36 6.28
C ILE A 27 11.91 -2.70 7.52
N HIS A 28 12.96 -1.88 7.38
CA HIS A 28 13.60 -1.21 8.53
C HIS A 28 12.61 -0.30 9.27
N LYS A 29 11.77 0.42 8.52
CA LYS A 29 10.68 1.23 9.08
C LYS A 29 9.64 0.36 9.80
N ALA A 30 9.28 -0.81 9.25
CA ALA A 30 8.32 -1.72 9.87
C ALA A 30 8.88 -2.38 11.14
N GLN A 31 10.18 -2.68 11.20
CA GLN A 31 10.83 -3.26 12.38
C GLN A 31 10.84 -2.31 13.57
N GLY A 32 11.30 -1.06 13.36
CA GLY A 32 11.30 -0.05 14.44
C GLY A 32 9.89 0.24 14.97
N ILE A 33 8.91 0.30 14.06
CA ILE A 33 7.50 0.49 14.44
C ILE A 33 6.95 -0.73 15.19
N ALA A 34 7.29 -1.96 14.78
CA ALA A 34 6.84 -3.17 15.48
C ALA A 34 7.45 -3.28 16.89
N LEU A 35 8.74 -2.97 17.06
CA LEU A 35 9.38 -2.94 18.37
C LEU A 35 8.69 -1.93 19.30
N LEU A 36 8.39 -0.73 18.78
CA LEU A 36 7.61 0.26 19.51
C LEU A 36 6.26 -0.30 19.96
N GLY A 37 5.56 -1.03 19.10
CA GLY A 37 4.30 -1.69 19.46
C GLY A 37 4.43 -2.69 20.62
N VAL A 38 5.47 -3.52 20.61
CA VAL A 38 5.76 -4.48 21.69
C VAL A 38 6.09 -3.76 23.00
N LEU A 39 6.91 -2.71 22.95
CA LEU A 39 7.27 -1.91 24.12
C LEU A 39 6.05 -1.22 24.73
N LEU A 40 5.13 -0.71 23.91
CA LEU A 40 3.88 -0.11 24.38
C LEU A 40 2.97 -1.14 25.07
N ILE A 41 2.84 -2.35 24.51
CA ILE A 41 2.06 -3.42 25.14
C ILE A 41 2.69 -3.82 26.48
N GLY A 42 4.00 -4.09 26.50
CA GLY A 42 4.71 -4.49 27.71
C GLY A 42 4.65 -3.42 28.81
N GLY A 43 4.88 -2.16 28.44
CA GLY A 43 4.75 -1.02 29.37
C GLY A 43 3.32 -0.85 29.89
N GLY A 44 2.31 -1.01 29.04
CA GLY A 44 0.91 -0.98 29.45
C GLY A 44 0.57 -2.09 30.45
N ILE A 45 1.00 -3.34 30.19
CA ILE A 45 0.81 -4.46 31.12
C ILE A 45 1.49 -4.18 32.46
N ALA A 46 2.74 -3.71 32.45
CA ALA A 46 3.47 -3.39 33.67
C ALA A 46 2.76 -2.31 34.50
N LEU A 47 2.30 -1.24 33.86
CA LEU A 47 1.55 -0.16 34.54
C LEU A 47 0.19 -0.62 35.09
N PHE A 48 -0.46 -1.57 34.41
CA PHE A 48 -1.71 -2.18 34.89
C PHE A 48 -1.49 -2.90 36.24
N PHE A 49 -0.45 -3.71 36.34
CA PHE A 49 -0.09 -4.42 37.58
C PHE A 49 0.53 -3.51 38.64
N ALA A 50 1.07 -2.36 38.26
CA ALA A 50 1.54 -1.34 39.19
C ALA A 50 0.41 -0.46 39.79
N HIS A 51 -0.86 -0.75 39.46
CA HIS A 51 -2.05 -0.05 39.97
C HIS A 51 -2.07 1.47 39.72
N VAL A 52 -1.48 1.93 38.60
CA VAL A 52 -1.41 3.36 38.21
C VAL A 52 -2.74 3.87 37.60
N GLY A 53 -3.85 3.18 37.87
CA GLY A 53 -5.15 3.39 37.22
C GLY A 53 -5.24 2.74 35.82
N PRO A 54 -6.45 2.37 35.35
CA PRO A 54 -6.60 1.55 34.15
C PRO A 54 -6.43 2.32 32.83
N ALA A 55 -6.67 3.63 32.78
CA ALA A 55 -6.76 4.34 31.49
C ALA A 55 -5.44 4.40 30.71
N VAL A 56 -4.33 4.73 31.37
CA VAL A 56 -3.00 4.81 30.74
C VAL A 56 -2.52 3.43 30.24
N PRO A 57 -2.60 2.35 31.05
CA PRO A 57 -2.34 0.98 30.59
C PRO A 57 -3.13 0.60 29.35
N LEU A 58 -4.45 0.83 29.35
CA LEU A 58 -5.33 0.46 28.25
C LEU A 58 -5.01 1.26 26.98
N LEU A 59 -4.69 2.55 27.10
CA LEU A 59 -4.23 3.37 25.97
C LEU A 59 -2.96 2.79 25.34
N LEU A 60 -1.96 2.44 26.15
CA LEU A 60 -0.69 1.90 25.66
C LEU A 60 -0.86 0.53 25.00
N ILE A 61 -1.63 -0.37 25.63
CA ILE A 61 -1.97 -1.68 25.05
C ILE A 61 -2.71 -1.50 23.72
N TYR A 62 -3.69 -0.60 23.69
CA TYR A 62 -4.47 -0.30 22.49
C TYR A 62 -3.59 0.21 21.34
N LEU A 63 -2.73 1.20 21.60
CA LEU A 63 -1.80 1.74 20.61
C LEU A 63 -0.81 0.67 20.14
N GLY A 64 -0.26 -0.11 21.05
CA GLY A 64 0.66 -1.19 20.73
C GLY A 64 0.00 -2.28 19.88
N LEU A 65 -1.24 -2.66 20.18
CA LEU A 65 -2.03 -3.59 19.36
C LEU A 65 -2.38 -3.00 18.00
N ALA A 66 -2.78 -1.73 17.92
CA ALA A 66 -3.05 -1.04 16.66
C ALA A 66 -1.81 -1.02 15.75
N ILE A 67 -0.65 -0.71 16.34
CA ILE A 67 0.64 -0.76 15.66
C ILE A 67 0.97 -2.19 15.22
N ALA A 68 0.78 -3.19 16.08
CA ALA A 68 1.01 -4.59 15.75
C ALA A 68 0.06 -5.12 14.66
N VAL A 69 -1.19 -4.67 14.61
CA VAL A 69 -2.13 -5.06 13.54
C VAL A 69 -1.76 -4.40 12.22
N GLN A 70 -1.46 -3.10 12.24
CA GLN A 70 -1.15 -2.33 11.05
C GLN A 70 0.22 -2.69 10.46
N TRP A 71 1.21 -2.90 11.33
CA TRP A 71 2.60 -3.09 10.94
C TRP A 71 3.13 -4.48 11.27
N GLY A 72 2.63 -5.16 12.30
CA GLY A 72 3.14 -6.45 12.72
C GLY A 72 2.99 -7.56 11.67
N ARG A 73 1.95 -7.55 10.83
CA ARG A 73 1.88 -8.48 9.68
C ARG A 73 2.98 -8.21 8.65
N GLY A 74 3.25 -6.95 8.35
CA GLY A 74 4.32 -6.52 7.47
C GLY A 74 5.69 -6.74 8.10
N ALA A 75 5.84 -6.51 9.40
CA ALA A 75 7.08 -6.60 10.16
C ALA A 75 7.47 -8.05 10.45
N VAL A 76 6.53 -8.95 10.78
CA VAL A 76 6.80 -10.39 10.92
C VAL A 76 7.16 -11.01 9.58
N ALA A 77 6.42 -10.66 8.51
CA ALA A 77 6.78 -11.08 7.16
C ALA A 77 8.15 -10.52 6.76
N ALA A 78 8.42 -9.24 7.04
CA ALA A 78 9.68 -8.56 6.74
C ALA A 78 10.87 -9.04 7.59
N LEU A 79 10.65 -9.42 8.85
CA LEU A 79 11.66 -9.95 9.75
C LEU A 79 11.98 -11.39 9.40
N GLY A 80 10.96 -12.21 9.11
CA GLY A 80 11.15 -13.53 8.52
C GLY A 80 11.88 -13.46 7.17
N TRP A 81 11.57 -12.44 6.36
CA TRP A 81 12.27 -12.14 5.12
C TRP A 81 13.74 -11.75 5.41
N ALA A 82 13.99 -10.77 6.27
CA ALA A 82 15.33 -10.32 6.60
C ALA A 82 16.21 -11.41 7.26
N LEU A 83 15.63 -12.32 8.03
CA LEU A 83 16.38 -13.41 8.67
C LEU A 83 16.67 -14.55 7.70
N LYS A 84 15.71 -14.92 6.85
CA LYS A 84 15.83 -16.09 5.97
C LYS A 84 16.38 -15.77 4.57
N TRP A 85 16.16 -14.55 4.07
CA TRP A 85 16.56 -14.10 2.72
C TRP A 85 17.81 -13.20 2.69
N ARG A 86 18.40 -12.86 3.85
CA ARG A 86 19.64 -12.07 3.91
C ARG A 86 20.85 -12.72 3.20
N TRP A 87 20.74 -14.00 2.84
CA TRP A 87 21.78 -14.79 2.18
C TRP A 87 21.42 -15.21 0.74
N HIS A 88 20.26 -14.81 0.22
CA HIS A 88 19.80 -15.20 -1.12
C HIS A 88 19.73 -13.99 -2.06
N THR A 89 20.87 -13.32 -2.23
CA THR A 89 20.98 -12.11 -3.07
C THR A 89 20.92 -12.41 -4.57
N ASP A 90 21.23 -13.67 -4.95
CA ASP A 90 21.50 -14.05 -6.33
C ASP A 90 20.34 -14.80 -6.99
N LEU A 91 19.17 -14.83 -6.34
CA LEU A 91 17.98 -15.46 -6.92
C LEU A 91 17.49 -14.66 -8.13
N ALA A 92 17.52 -15.30 -9.29
CA ALA A 92 16.97 -14.78 -10.52
C ALA A 92 15.44 -14.75 -10.48
N LEU A 93 14.85 -13.77 -11.18
CA LEU A 93 13.42 -13.69 -11.34
C LEU A 93 12.99 -14.52 -12.56
N GLU A 94 12.14 -15.51 -12.30
CA GLU A 94 11.51 -16.35 -13.31
C GLU A 94 10.11 -15.81 -13.61
N GLN A 95 9.78 -15.61 -14.89
CA GLN A 95 8.42 -15.33 -15.29
C GLN A 95 7.61 -16.62 -15.33
N VAL A 96 6.47 -16.63 -14.65
CA VAL A 96 5.54 -17.77 -14.62
C VAL A 96 4.24 -17.36 -15.27
N ALA A 97 3.88 -18.05 -16.34
CA ALA A 97 2.55 -18.01 -16.93
C ALA A 97 1.60 -18.87 -16.10
N ILE A 98 0.40 -18.37 -15.86
CA ILE A 98 -0.61 -19.02 -15.03
C ILE A 98 -1.67 -19.63 -15.94
N PRO A 99 -1.87 -20.95 -15.91
CA PRO A 99 -2.90 -21.58 -16.74
C PRO A 99 -4.31 -21.16 -16.30
N ALA A 100 -5.33 -21.48 -17.11
CA ALA A 100 -6.71 -21.06 -16.87
C ALA A 100 -7.26 -21.57 -15.52
N ASP A 101 -6.97 -22.83 -15.18
CA ASP A 101 -7.27 -23.50 -13.90
C ASP A 101 -6.24 -23.19 -12.80
N GLY A 102 -5.12 -22.56 -13.16
CA GLY A 102 -3.98 -22.34 -12.27
C GLY A 102 -4.12 -21.17 -11.31
N LEU A 103 -5.28 -20.52 -11.21
CA LEU A 103 -5.50 -19.37 -10.33
C LEU A 103 -6.76 -19.55 -9.51
N VAL A 104 -6.59 -19.79 -8.21
CA VAL A 104 -7.70 -19.95 -7.27
C VAL A 104 -7.60 -18.97 -6.12
N ALA A 105 -8.74 -18.60 -5.54
CA ALA A 105 -8.81 -17.73 -4.37
C ALA A 105 -9.69 -18.30 -3.27
N ARG A 106 -9.32 -17.96 -2.04
CA ARG A 106 -10.13 -18.15 -0.83
C ARG A 106 -9.95 -16.95 0.09
N ARG A 107 -11.01 -16.19 0.30
CA ARG A 107 -11.01 -14.96 1.12
C ARG A 107 -9.94 -13.98 0.62
N LYS A 108 -8.89 -13.76 1.41
CA LYS A 108 -7.75 -12.87 1.09
C LYS A 108 -6.52 -13.62 0.55
N THR A 109 -6.62 -14.94 0.38
CA THR A 109 -5.52 -15.79 -0.08
C THR A 109 -5.75 -16.13 -1.54
N VAL A 110 -4.73 -15.91 -2.36
CA VAL A 110 -4.66 -16.36 -3.75
C VAL A 110 -3.64 -17.48 -3.82
N ALA A 111 -3.96 -18.52 -4.57
CA ALA A 111 -3.03 -19.59 -4.88
C ALA A 111 -2.85 -19.69 -6.40
N VAL A 112 -1.58 -19.78 -6.80
CA VAL A 112 -1.17 -19.90 -8.19
C VAL A 112 -0.51 -21.26 -8.39
N ARG A 113 -0.97 -22.02 -9.37
CA ARG A 113 -0.36 -23.28 -9.75
C ARG A 113 0.97 -23.01 -10.45
N LEU A 114 2.02 -23.63 -9.97
CA LEU A 114 3.36 -23.56 -10.51
C LEU A 114 3.57 -24.63 -11.60
N PRO A 115 4.58 -24.49 -12.47
CA PRO A 115 4.88 -25.48 -13.51
C PRO A 115 5.21 -26.88 -12.96
N ASP A 116 5.73 -26.94 -11.72
CA ASP A 116 6.04 -28.19 -11.02
C ASP A 116 4.81 -28.86 -10.36
N GLY A 117 3.61 -28.32 -10.58
CA GLY A 117 2.35 -28.82 -10.04
C GLY A 117 2.00 -28.34 -8.64
N ARG A 118 2.94 -27.70 -7.92
CA ARG A 118 2.71 -27.16 -6.58
C ARG A 118 1.97 -25.82 -6.64
N TRP A 119 1.54 -25.33 -5.48
CA TRP A 119 0.72 -24.14 -5.31
C TRP A 119 1.44 -23.06 -4.52
N LEU A 120 1.66 -21.93 -5.17
CA LEU A 120 2.14 -20.71 -4.57
C LEU A 120 1.00 -19.99 -3.87
N ARG A 121 0.96 -20.03 -2.54
CA ARG A 121 -0.07 -19.38 -1.71
C ARG A 121 0.43 -18.03 -1.21
N ALA A 122 -0.33 -16.98 -1.49
CA ALA A 122 -0.03 -15.60 -1.13
C ALA A 122 -1.27 -14.84 -0.67
N ARG A 123 -1.07 -13.68 -0.04
CA ARG A 123 -2.17 -12.75 0.32
C ARG A 123 -1.96 -11.36 -0.28
N PRO A 124 -1.96 -11.24 -1.63
CA PRO A 124 -1.80 -9.95 -2.26
C PRO A 124 -3.01 -9.04 -1.99
N GLY A 125 -2.85 -7.73 -2.14
CA GLY A 125 -3.94 -6.77 -2.01
C GLY A 125 -5.00 -6.95 -3.11
N ALA A 126 -6.23 -6.50 -2.86
CA ALA A 126 -7.38 -6.74 -3.76
C ALA A 126 -7.13 -6.28 -5.21
N GLY A 127 -6.50 -5.13 -5.42
CA GLY A 127 -6.11 -4.68 -6.76
C GLY A 127 -5.13 -5.62 -7.47
N VAL A 128 -4.14 -6.14 -6.76
CA VAL A 128 -3.19 -7.14 -7.32
C VAL A 128 -3.89 -8.47 -7.61
N GLN A 129 -4.88 -8.87 -6.80
CA GLN A 129 -5.70 -10.06 -7.08
C GLN A 129 -6.49 -9.90 -8.39
N ALA A 130 -7.14 -8.74 -8.58
CA ALA A 130 -7.85 -8.43 -9.81
C ALA A 130 -6.89 -8.37 -11.00
N GLN A 131 -5.72 -7.77 -10.84
CA GLN A 131 -4.70 -7.75 -11.89
C GLN A 131 -4.24 -9.17 -12.26
N LEU A 132 -3.94 -10.04 -11.30
CA LEU A 132 -3.56 -11.44 -11.55
C LEU A 132 -4.66 -12.20 -12.32
N ALA A 133 -5.93 -11.94 -12.00
CA ALA A 133 -7.06 -12.56 -12.66
C ALA A 133 -7.16 -12.21 -14.16
N GLY A 134 -6.73 -11.01 -14.56
CA GLY A 134 -6.67 -10.58 -15.96
C GLY A 134 -5.33 -10.87 -16.66
N GLN A 135 -4.20 -10.65 -15.99
CA GLN A 135 -2.87 -10.77 -16.61
C GLN A 135 -2.36 -12.21 -16.69
N ARG A 136 -2.76 -13.08 -15.76
CA ARG A 136 -2.36 -14.50 -15.70
C ARG A 136 -0.85 -14.73 -15.86
N SER A 137 -0.04 -13.80 -15.36
CA SER A 137 1.40 -13.97 -15.25
C SER A 137 1.93 -13.23 -14.04
N LEU A 138 3.04 -13.71 -13.52
CA LEU A 138 3.76 -13.10 -12.41
C LEU A 138 5.25 -13.44 -12.51
N TRP A 139 6.06 -12.75 -11.73
CA TRP A 139 7.49 -12.99 -11.60
C TRP A 139 7.80 -13.57 -10.23
N LEU A 140 8.62 -14.61 -10.18
CA LEU A 140 8.98 -15.33 -8.96
C LEU A 140 10.48 -15.37 -8.73
N ALA A 141 10.88 -15.13 -7.48
CA ALA A 141 12.15 -15.60 -6.95
C ALA A 141 11.87 -16.67 -5.90
N ARG A 142 12.42 -17.89 -6.05
CA ARG A 142 12.13 -19.03 -5.16
C ARG A 142 13.32 -19.33 -4.23
N SER A 143 13.03 -19.71 -2.99
CA SER A 143 14.00 -20.20 -2.00
C SER A 143 13.34 -21.30 -1.17
N GLY A 144 13.59 -22.56 -1.55
CA GLY A 144 12.90 -23.73 -0.98
C GLY A 144 11.38 -23.59 -1.09
N ASP A 145 10.68 -23.72 0.03
CA ASP A 145 9.21 -23.67 0.12
C ASP A 145 8.65 -22.23 0.18
N GLN A 146 9.50 -21.24 -0.05
CA GLN A 146 9.13 -19.82 -0.03
C GLN A 146 9.44 -19.18 -1.36
N ALA A 147 8.66 -18.17 -1.71
CA ALA A 147 8.91 -17.40 -2.91
C ALA A 147 8.48 -15.95 -2.74
N LEU A 148 9.16 -15.09 -3.49
CA LEU A 148 8.81 -13.70 -3.67
C LEU A 148 8.08 -13.59 -5.00
N ALA A 149 6.90 -12.98 -4.97
CA ALA A 149 6.07 -12.82 -6.15
C ALA A 149 5.82 -11.35 -6.45
N ILE A 150 5.87 -11.00 -7.74
CA ILE A 150 5.74 -9.64 -8.27
C ILE A 150 4.84 -9.70 -9.51
N VAL A 151 4.00 -8.69 -9.71
CA VAL A 151 3.26 -8.51 -10.96
C VAL A 151 3.81 -7.32 -11.73
N ALA A 152 3.64 -7.34 -13.05
CA ALA A 152 4.00 -6.20 -13.89
C ALA A 152 3.28 -4.92 -13.43
N GLY A 153 3.91 -3.77 -13.61
CA GLY A 153 3.38 -2.47 -13.20
C GLY A 153 3.29 -2.24 -11.69
N HIS A 154 3.54 -3.23 -10.84
CA HIS A 154 3.51 -3.06 -9.38
C HIS A 154 4.84 -3.49 -8.74
N PRO A 155 5.71 -2.54 -8.33
CA PRO A 155 7.04 -2.82 -7.80
C PRO A 155 7.02 -3.39 -6.38
N SER A 156 5.85 -3.54 -5.75
CA SER A 156 5.80 -4.19 -4.45
C SER A 156 5.69 -5.69 -4.64
N ALA A 157 6.69 -6.37 -4.15
CA ALA A 157 6.70 -7.81 -4.07
C ALA A 157 5.98 -8.30 -2.79
N TRP A 158 5.43 -9.51 -2.83
CA TRP A 158 4.84 -10.16 -1.67
C TRP A 158 5.46 -11.51 -1.40
N LEU A 159 5.54 -11.85 -0.12
CA LEU A 159 5.97 -13.17 0.31
C LEU A 159 4.85 -14.18 0.06
N ALA A 160 5.24 -15.32 -0.50
CA ALA A 160 4.40 -16.46 -0.75
C ALA A 160 5.07 -17.73 -0.22
N ARG A 161 4.26 -18.76 0.02
CA ARG A 161 4.73 -20.10 0.37
C ARG A 161 4.27 -21.10 -0.67
N ILE A 162 5.12 -22.06 -0.97
CA ILE A 162 4.84 -23.16 -1.87
C ILE A 162 4.26 -24.30 -1.04
N HIS A 163 3.18 -24.87 -1.53
CA HIS A 163 2.45 -25.98 -0.91
C HIS A 163 2.10 -27.00 -1.98
N ASP A 164 1.96 -28.26 -1.62
CA ASP A 164 1.63 -29.30 -2.62
C ASP A 164 0.18 -29.22 -3.11
N GLU A 165 -0.70 -28.63 -2.30
CA GLU A 165 -2.14 -28.54 -2.58
C GLU A 165 -2.64 -27.10 -2.68
N PRO A 166 -3.79 -26.83 -3.32
CA PRO A 166 -4.46 -25.55 -3.24
C PRO A 166 -5.11 -25.36 -1.85
N PRO A 167 -5.47 -24.12 -1.46
CA PRO A 167 -6.21 -23.90 -0.22
C PRO A 167 -7.55 -24.66 -0.24
N SER A 168 -7.87 -25.37 0.85
CA SER A 168 -9.13 -26.11 0.99
C SER A 168 -10.36 -25.24 0.72
N GLY A 169 -11.20 -25.62 -0.24
CA GLY A 169 -12.39 -24.86 -0.64
C GLY A 169 -12.09 -23.56 -1.40
N ALA A 170 -10.93 -23.46 -2.04
CA ALA A 170 -10.65 -22.39 -2.99
C ALA A 170 -11.55 -22.51 -4.22
N ARG A 171 -11.89 -21.37 -4.81
CA ARG A 171 -12.66 -21.27 -6.06
C ARG A 171 -11.80 -20.62 -7.11
N GLU A 172 -11.99 -21.01 -8.36
CA GLU A 172 -11.30 -20.37 -9.48
C GLU A 172 -11.61 -18.87 -9.54
N LEU A 173 -10.57 -18.09 -9.78
CA LEU A 173 -10.71 -16.65 -10.02
C LEU A 173 -11.21 -16.45 -11.44
N ARG A 174 -12.37 -15.81 -11.58
CA ARG A 174 -12.93 -15.44 -12.89
C ARG A 174 -11.93 -14.57 -13.66
N VAL A 175 -11.66 -14.93 -14.92
CA VAL A 175 -10.83 -14.13 -15.82
C VAL A 175 -11.47 -12.76 -15.99
N LEU A 176 -10.68 -11.71 -15.79
CA LEU A 176 -11.10 -10.33 -16.04
C LEU A 176 -10.58 -9.88 -17.41
N SER A 177 -11.43 -9.23 -18.20
CA SER A 177 -11.01 -8.64 -19.47
C SER A 177 -9.93 -7.59 -19.24
N ARG A 178 -8.98 -7.50 -20.18
CA ARG A 178 -7.92 -6.47 -20.20
C ARG A 178 -8.28 -5.27 -21.04
N GLU A 179 -9.47 -5.26 -21.65
CA GLU A 179 -9.92 -4.10 -22.41
C GLU A 179 -9.93 -2.85 -21.54
N GLN A 180 -9.49 -1.75 -22.15
CA GLN A 180 -9.49 -0.46 -21.48
C GLN A 180 -10.94 0.02 -21.29
N VAL A 181 -11.48 -0.26 -20.12
CA VAL A 181 -12.78 0.26 -19.69
C VAL A 181 -12.61 1.62 -19.01
N PRO A 182 -13.65 2.47 -18.99
CA PRO A 182 -13.64 3.71 -18.22
C PRO A 182 -13.10 3.56 -16.79
N PRO A 183 -12.41 4.58 -16.22
CA PRO A 183 -11.86 4.50 -14.86
C PRO A 183 -12.89 4.11 -13.79
N CYS A 184 -14.16 4.51 -13.97
CA CYS A 184 -15.26 4.16 -13.07
C CYS A 184 -15.67 2.68 -13.13
N GLN A 185 -15.35 1.99 -14.22
CA GLN A 185 -15.68 0.58 -14.46
C GLN A 185 -14.46 -0.34 -14.36
N ASP A 186 -13.24 0.21 -14.25
CA ASP A 186 -12.01 -0.58 -14.14
C ASP A 186 -12.03 -1.45 -12.86
N PRO A 187 -12.07 -2.78 -12.99
CA PRO A 187 -12.21 -3.67 -11.85
C PRO A 187 -10.97 -3.67 -10.96
N VAL A 188 -9.79 -3.41 -11.53
CA VAL A 188 -8.52 -3.39 -10.80
C VAL A 188 -8.40 -2.12 -9.97
N LEU A 189 -8.72 -0.96 -10.57
CA LEU A 189 -8.73 0.31 -9.85
C LEU A 189 -9.82 0.38 -8.78
N ASN A 190 -11.02 -0.13 -9.07
CA ASN A 190 -12.09 -0.17 -8.08
C ASN A 190 -11.74 -1.09 -6.90
N ALA A 191 -11.15 -2.26 -7.15
CA ALA A 191 -10.70 -3.16 -6.09
C ALA A 191 -9.59 -2.53 -5.21
N ASP A 192 -8.63 -1.82 -5.82
CA ASP A 192 -7.59 -1.09 -5.09
C ASP A 192 -8.18 0.09 -4.30
N ARG A 193 -9.06 0.89 -4.91
CA ARG A 193 -9.77 1.99 -4.24
C ARG A 193 -10.51 1.50 -3.02
N ASP A 194 -11.34 0.47 -3.15
CA ASP A 194 -12.19 -0.02 -2.06
C ASP A 194 -11.34 -0.62 -0.93
N ALA A 195 -10.21 -1.26 -1.26
CA ALA A 195 -9.24 -1.69 -0.26
C ALA A 195 -8.61 -0.51 0.50
N ARG A 196 -8.22 0.56 -0.21
CA ARG A 196 -7.64 1.77 0.40
C ARG A 196 -8.66 2.55 1.23
N VAL A 197 -9.92 2.67 0.76
CA VAL A 197 -11.01 3.32 1.50
C VAL A 197 -11.29 2.57 2.79
N ARG A 198 -11.42 1.23 2.76
CA ARG A 198 -11.57 0.43 3.98
C ARG A 198 -10.38 0.56 4.92
N GLY A 199 -9.16 0.56 4.39
CA GLY A 199 -7.95 0.78 5.17
C GLY A 199 -7.91 2.15 5.84
N ALA A 200 -8.30 3.19 5.12
CA ALA A 200 -8.39 4.56 5.65
C ALA A 200 -9.46 4.67 6.74
N TRP A 201 -10.65 4.10 6.55
CA TRP A 201 -11.69 4.06 7.59
C TRP A 201 -11.27 3.28 8.83
N LEU A 202 -10.52 2.19 8.67
CA LEU A 202 -9.93 1.49 9.81
C LEU A 202 -8.96 2.39 10.57
N ILE A 203 -8.12 3.17 9.87
CA ILE A 203 -7.21 4.13 10.49
C ILE A 203 -7.99 5.23 11.23
N VAL A 204 -9.09 5.73 10.67
CA VAL A 204 -9.99 6.68 11.34
C VAL A 204 -10.51 6.08 12.64
N ALA A 205 -11.10 4.88 12.59
CA ALA A 205 -11.66 4.22 13.77
C ALA A 205 -10.59 3.99 14.85
N VAL A 206 -9.39 3.54 14.45
CA VAL A 206 -8.26 3.34 15.36
C VAL A 206 -7.80 4.65 16.00
N SER A 207 -7.71 5.71 15.21
CA SER A 207 -7.23 7.01 15.69
C SER A 207 -8.24 7.67 16.64
N LEU A 208 -9.54 7.52 16.37
CA LEU A 208 -10.61 7.98 17.28
C LEU A 208 -10.63 7.18 18.57
N GLY A 209 -10.45 5.85 18.52
CA GLY A 209 -10.32 5.02 19.72
C GLY A 209 -9.13 5.43 20.58
N ALA A 210 -7.97 5.67 19.97
CA ALA A 210 -6.80 6.19 20.67
C ALA A 210 -7.05 7.57 21.28
N CYS A 211 -7.73 8.47 20.57
CA CYS A 211 -8.10 9.78 21.07
C CYS A 211 -9.02 9.68 22.30
N ALA A 212 -10.05 8.84 22.24
CA ALA A 212 -11.00 8.66 23.35
C ALA A 212 -10.29 8.12 24.60
N LEU A 213 -9.43 7.11 24.44
CA LEU A 213 -8.62 6.56 25.53
C LEU A 213 -7.64 7.58 26.11
N ALA A 214 -7.04 8.43 25.27
CA ALA A 214 -6.14 9.48 25.72
C ALA A 214 -6.87 10.58 26.50
N VAL A 215 -8.08 10.97 26.07
CA VAL A 215 -8.93 11.88 26.83
C VAL A 215 -9.32 11.27 28.18
N TRP A 216 -9.71 9.99 28.21
CA TRP A 216 -10.01 9.31 29.46
C TRP A 216 -8.80 9.29 30.41
N ALA A 217 -7.61 8.96 29.89
CA ALA A 217 -6.37 8.98 30.67
C ALA A 217 -6.05 10.38 31.24
N VAL A 218 -6.26 11.44 30.45
CA VAL A 218 -6.13 12.83 30.92
C VAL A 218 -7.08 13.12 32.07
N LEU A 219 -8.36 12.76 31.93
CA LEU A 219 -9.37 12.99 32.96
C LEU A 219 -9.07 12.20 34.24
N GLU A 220 -8.61 10.96 34.13
CA GLU A 220 -8.23 10.11 35.27
C GLU A 220 -7.02 10.68 36.02
N ILE A 221 -6.01 11.18 35.30
CA ILE A 221 -4.84 11.84 35.92
C ILE A 221 -5.26 13.13 36.61
N LEU A 222 -6.14 13.93 36.00
CA LEU A 222 -6.64 15.18 36.59
C LEU A 222 -7.50 14.93 37.83
N ALA A 223 -8.33 13.89 37.82
CA ALA A 223 -9.17 13.52 38.96
C ALA A 223 -8.35 13.01 40.16
N ASN A 224 -7.23 12.32 39.89
CA ASN A 224 -6.33 11.79 40.90
C ASN A 224 -5.08 12.67 41.12
N ARG A 225 -5.20 13.97 40.84
CA ARG A 225 -4.08 14.89 40.92
C ARG A 225 -3.66 15.07 42.38
N SER A 226 -2.36 14.96 42.66
CA SER A 226 -1.81 15.22 43.99
C SER A 226 -1.59 16.72 44.21
N ASP A 227 -1.89 17.23 45.40
CA ASP A 227 -1.86 18.66 45.72
C ASP A 227 -0.45 19.28 45.87
N GLY A 228 0.64 18.51 45.80
CA GLY A 228 1.99 19.08 45.90
C GLY A 228 3.17 18.16 45.60
N GLY A 229 4.34 18.77 45.39
CA GLY A 229 5.65 18.11 45.32
C GLY A 229 5.97 17.40 44.00
N THR A 230 6.89 16.42 44.08
CA THR A 230 7.41 15.65 42.93
C THR A 230 6.31 14.87 42.20
N ALA A 231 5.27 14.41 42.90
CA ALA A 231 4.15 13.67 42.31
C ALA A 231 3.34 14.53 41.32
N ALA A 232 3.03 15.78 41.69
CA ALA A 232 2.32 16.72 40.82
C ALA A 232 3.15 17.07 39.57
N PHE A 233 4.48 17.18 39.72
CA PHE A 233 5.40 17.41 38.61
C PHE A 233 5.45 16.22 37.64
N VAL A 234 5.58 14.99 38.15
CA VAL A 234 5.56 13.76 37.35
C VAL A 234 4.23 13.58 36.63
N GLN A 235 3.10 13.81 37.31
CA GLN A 235 1.77 13.78 36.68
C GLN A 235 1.66 14.80 35.53
N THR A 236 2.21 16.01 35.70
CA THR A 236 2.20 17.03 34.63
C THR A 236 3.06 16.62 33.43
N LEU A 237 4.24 16.03 33.67
CA LEU A 237 5.12 15.52 32.61
C LEU A 237 4.48 14.37 31.81
N VAL A 238 3.61 13.57 32.44
CA VAL A 238 2.85 12.49 31.78
C VAL A 238 1.60 13.03 31.08
N LEU A 239 0.93 14.03 31.65
CA LEU A 239 -0.30 14.61 31.11
C LEU A 239 -0.07 15.28 29.75
N ALA A 240 1.00 16.08 29.64
CA ALA A 240 1.31 16.82 28.42
C ALA A 240 1.45 15.94 27.15
N PRO A 241 2.24 14.86 27.14
CA PRO A 241 2.35 13.99 25.97
C PRO A 241 1.06 13.20 25.68
N ILE A 242 0.27 12.83 26.70
CA ILE A 242 -1.02 12.14 26.47
C ILE A 242 -2.03 13.10 25.84
N ALA A 243 -2.15 14.32 26.36
CA ALA A 243 -3.03 15.36 25.80
C ALA A 243 -2.60 15.75 24.38
N GLY A 244 -1.30 15.97 24.15
CA GLY A 244 -0.76 16.21 22.82
C GLY A 244 -1.00 15.04 21.87
N GLY A 245 -0.84 13.81 22.35
CA GLY A 245 -1.15 12.58 21.61
C GLY A 245 -2.62 12.48 21.21
N ALA A 246 -3.55 12.87 22.09
CA ALA A 246 -4.98 12.90 21.79
C ALA A 246 -5.29 13.86 20.63
N ILE A 247 -4.74 15.07 20.66
CA ILE A 247 -4.90 16.07 19.60
C ILE A 247 -4.35 15.53 18.28
N ILE A 248 -3.14 14.95 18.29
CA ILE A 248 -2.52 14.38 17.09
C ILE A 248 -3.37 13.22 16.54
N ALA A 249 -3.86 12.33 17.40
CA ALA A 249 -4.71 11.20 17.01
C ALA A 249 -6.03 11.69 16.38
N PHE A 250 -6.66 12.72 16.96
CA PHE A 250 -7.85 13.34 16.39
C PHE A 250 -7.59 13.96 15.01
N LEU A 251 -6.53 14.77 14.88
CA LEU A 251 -6.15 15.39 13.60
C LEU A 251 -5.81 14.33 12.54
N HIS A 252 -5.14 13.25 12.94
CA HIS A 252 -4.86 12.12 12.06
C HIS A 252 -6.13 11.38 11.62
N ALA A 253 -7.10 11.20 12.52
CA ALA A 253 -8.41 10.65 12.20
C ALA A 253 -9.14 11.54 11.19
N LEU A 254 -9.17 12.86 11.42
CA LEU A 254 -9.81 13.82 10.53
C LEU A 254 -9.17 13.81 9.13
N GLY A 255 -7.84 13.91 9.06
CA GLY A 255 -7.10 13.84 7.80
C GLY A 255 -7.35 12.54 7.04
N SER A 256 -7.30 11.39 7.74
CA SER A 256 -7.58 10.08 7.15
C SER A 256 -9.03 9.95 6.66
N GLY A 257 -9.98 10.55 7.37
CA GLY A 257 -11.40 10.58 6.97
C GLY A 257 -11.62 11.42 5.71
N ILE A 258 -11.00 12.60 5.63
CA ILE A 258 -11.01 13.43 4.43
C ILE A 258 -10.40 12.68 3.24
N ASP A 259 -9.28 12.00 3.45
CA ASP A 259 -8.63 11.17 2.42
C ASP A 259 -9.51 9.98 2.01
N ALA A 260 -10.16 9.30 2.96
CA ALA A 260 -11.08 8.19 2.69
C ALA A 260 -12.26 8.65 1.83
N LEU A 261 -12.87 9.78 2.17
CA LEU A 261 -13.96 10.39 1.39
C LEU A 261 -13.46 10.83 0.01
N GLY A 262 -12.26 11.40 -0.07
CA GLY A 262 -11.62 11.79 -1.31
C GLY A 262 -11.35 10.59 -2.24
N LEU A 263 -10.92 9.47 -1.67
CA LEU A 263 -10.69 8.19 -2.35
C LEU A 263 -12.02 7.52 -2.76
N ALA A 264 -13.05 7.55 -1.91
CA ALA A 264 -14.37 7.03 -2.24
C ALA A 264 -15.02 7.80 -3.40
N LYS A 265 -14.76 9.11 -3.47
CA LYS A 265 -15.11 9.94 -4.63
C LYS A 265 -14.15 9.77 -5.81
N ALA A 266 -13.05 9.03 -5.65
CA ALA A 266 -12.09 8.80 -6.73
C ALA A 266 -12.59 7.79 -7.76
N HIS A 267 -12.15 8.02 -9.01
CA HIS A 267 -12.51 7.23 -10.19
C HIS A 267 -13.97 7.41 -10.65
N ARG A 268 -14.56 8.60 -10.52
CA ARG A 268 -15.84 8.93 -11.16
C ARG A 268 -15.71 9.38 -12.62
N ALA A 269 -14.50 9.32 -13.18
CA ALA A 269 -14.31 9.72 -14.57
C ALA A 269 -14.81 8.63 -15.50
N ASP A 270 -15.56 9.03 -16.53
CA ASP A 270 -16.11 8.13 -17.54
C ASP A 270 -15.15 7.89 -18.71
N THR A 271 -14.01 8.58 -18.72
CA THR A 271 -13.02 8.46 -19.80
C THR A 271 -11.61 8.40 -19.27
N TRP A 272 -10.76 7.71 -20.03
CA TRP A 272 -9.32 7.82 -19.96
C TRP A 272 -8.86 8.85 -20.98
N THR A 273 -7.90 9.69 -20.63
CA THR A 273 -7.16 10.49 -21.62
C THR A 273 -5.70 10.07 -21.56
N GLU A 274 -5.22 9.53 -22.68
CA GLU A 274 -3.83 9.14 -22.84
C GLU A 274 -2.97 10.33 -23.24
N LEU A 275 -1.83 10.50 -22.58
CA LEU A 275 -0.85 11.53 -22.87
C LEU A 275 0.51 10.89 -23.16
N ALA A 276 1.06 11.18 -24.34
CA ALA A 276 2.42 10.80 -24.68
C ALA A 276 3.41 11.58 -23.82
N VAL A 277 4.39 10.90 -23.21
CA VAL A 277 5.38 11.48 -22.30
C VAL A 277 6.78 11.37 -22.86
N THR A 278 7.44 12.51 -22.98
CA THR A 278 8.86 12.62 -23.33
C THR A 278 9.61 13.22 -22.14
N ARG A 279 10.47 12.41 -21.51
CA ARG A 279 11.20 12.77 -20.28
C ARG A 279 10.25 13.16 -19.13
N SER A 280 10.02 14.45 -18.93
CA SER A 280 9.15 15.02 -17.89
C SER A 280 8.05 15.91 -18.48
N GLU A 281 7.82 15.82 -19.78
CA GLU A 281 6.84 16.62 -20.53
C GLU A 281 5.81 15.70 -21.18
N ALA A 282 4.55 16.13 -21.19
CA ALA A 282 3.45 15.48 -21.88
C ALA A 282 2.86 16.42 -22.91
N GLN A 283 2.37 15.87 -24.01
CA GLN A 283 1.58 16.62 -24.98
C GLN A 283 0.09 16.46 -24.66
N LEU A 284 -0.62 17.57 -24.52
CA LEU A 284 -2.08 17.60 -24.36
C LEU A 284 -2.78 17.34 -25.70
N PRO A 285 -4.07 16.94 -25.69
CA PRO A 285 -4.85 16.72 -26.92
C PRO A 285 -4.97 17.96 -27.82
N ASP A 286 -4.80 19.16 -27.25
CA ASP A 286 -4.80 20.43 -27.99
C ASP A 286 -3.41 20.83 -28.54
N GLY A 287 -2.44 19.92 -28.47
CA GLY A 287 -1.08 20.11 -28.97
C GLY A 287 -0.14 20.84 -28.00
N ARG A 288 -0.61 21.39 -26.88
CA ARG A 288 0.24 22.10 -25.92
C ARG A 288 1.12 21.14 -25.11
N THR A 289 2.36 21.55 -24.87
CA THR A 289 3.29 20.81 -24.02
C THR A 289 3.17 21.23 -22.55
N VAL A 290 3.03 20.25 -21.67
CA VAL A 290 2.98 20.44 -20.22
C VAL A 290 4.08 19.68 -19.51
N ARG A 291 4.73 20.29 -18.53
CA ARG A 291 5.63 19.61 -17.60
C ARG A 291 4.83 18.83 -16.57
N ILE A 292 5.19 17.57 -16.39
CA ILE A 292 4.58 16.62 -15.47
C ILE A 292 5.38 16.63 -14.16
N ARG A 293 4.68 16.86 -13.04
CA ARG A 293 5.26 16.69 -11.70
C ARG A 293 4.49 15.63 -10.93
N LEU A 294 5.16 14.50 -10.66
CA LEU A 294 4.66 13.38 -9.86
C LEU A 294 5.10 13.47 -8.38
N SER A 295 5.11 14.67 -7.81
CA SER A 295 5.57 14.87 -6.42
C SER A 295 4.68 14.12 -5.43
N LYS A 296 5.29 13.35 -4.51
CA LYS A 296 4.63 12.54 -3.46
C LYS A 296 3.77 11.38 -3.99
N GLN A 297 4.01 10.92 -5.22
CA GLN A 297 3.27 9.79 -5.80
C GLN A 297 3.89 8.43 -5.49
N PRO A 298 3.10 7.34 -5.57
CA PRO A 298 3.64 5.99 -5.48
C PRO A 298 4.75 5.80 -6.52
N ALA A 299 5.87 5.19 -6.11
CA ALA A 299 6.99 4.88 -7.02
C ALA A 299 6.54 4.03 -8.23
N SER A 300 5.48 3.22 -8.05
CA SER A 300 4.87 2.44 -9.13
C SER A 300 4.39 3.31 -10.29
N LEU A 301 3.73 4.44 -10.02
CA LEU A 301 3.23 5.33 -11.06
C LEU A 301 4.37 5.94 -11.87
N ALA A 302 5.41 6.43 -11.20
CA ALA A 302 6.58 6.99 -11.87
C ALA A 302 7.27 5.94 -12.76
N LEU A 303 7.49 4.73 -12.25
CA LEU A 303 8.08 3.63 -13.01
C LEU A 303 7.27 3.28 -14.27
N ASN A 304 5.94 3.19 -14.15
CA ASN A 304 5.10 2.88 -15.30
C ASN A 304 5.08 4.00 -16.33
N VAL A 305 5.03 5.26 -15.91
CA VAL A 305 5.11 6.39 -16.84
C VAL A 305 6.44 6.39 -17.58
N THR A 306 7.55 6.11 -16.89
CA THR A 306 8.87 6.01 -17.51
C THR A 306 8.97 4.82 -18.48
N ALA A 307 8.43 3.65 -18.12
CA ALA A 307 8.49 2.45 -18.94
C ALA A 307 7.57 2.53 -20.17
N ALA A 308 6.33 3.00 -19.98
CA ALA A 308 5.32 3.13 -21.03
C ALA A 308 5.57 4.34 -21.95
N ARG A 309 6.26 5.38 -21.44
CA ARG A 309 6.29 6.73 -22.03
C ARG A 309 4.89 7.31 -22.23
N THR A 310 3.98 6.94 -21.35
CA THR A 310 2.58 7.32 -21.42
C THR A 310 2.05 7.62 -20.02
N LEU A 311 1.16 8.61 -19.92
CA LEU A 311 0.44 8.97 -18.71
C LEU A 311 -1.06 8.99 -19.02
N TRP A 312 -1.85 8.21 -18.29
CA TRP A 312 -3.31 8.25 -18.41
C TRP A 312 -3.92 9.12 -17.31
N THR A 313 -4.69 10.12 -17.70
CA THR A 313 -5.48 10.94 -16.78
C THR A 313 -6.89 10.40 -16.64
N PHE A 314 -7.49 10.55 -15.45
CA PHE A 314 -8.91 10.27 -15.24
C PHE A 314 -9.72 11.47 -15.76
N GLY A 315 -10.42 11.30 -16.87
CA GLY A 315 -11.11 12.37 -17.57
C GLY A 315 -10.18 13.29 -18.36
N PRO A 316 -10.70 14.42 -18.86
CA PRO A 316 -9.99 15.28 -19.79
C PRO A 316 -8.72 15.86 -19.17
N ALA A 317 -7.61 15.79 -19.91
CA ALA A 317 -6.34 16.34 -19.49
C ALA A 317 -6.36 17.88 -19.54
N LYS A 318 -6.21 18.52 -18.36
CA LYS A 318 -6.15 19.98 -18.22
C LYS A 318 -4.94 20.39 -17.36
N PRO A 319 -4.32 21.55 -17.60
CA PRO A 319 -3.31 22.11 -16.71
C PRO A 319 -3.83 22.19 -15.27
N GLY A 320 -2.97 21.89 -14.30
CA GLY A 320 -3.32 21.85 -12.88
C GLY A 320 -3.10 20.48 -12.24
N ASN A 321 -3.76 20.24 -11.11
CA ASN A 321 -3.70 18.95 -10.42
C ASN A 321 -4.71 17.99 -11.05
N VAL A 322 -4.21 16.94 -11.69
CA VAL A 322 -5.03 15.89 -12.30
C VAL A 322 -4.84 14.57 -11.57
N ARG A 323 -5.85 13.71 -11.63
CA ARG A 323 -5.69 12.32 -11.20
C ARG A 323 -5.24 11.48 -12.37
N VAL A 324 -4.37 10.53 -12.06
CA VAL A 324 -3.71 9.70 -13.05
C VAL A 324 -3.67 8.26 -12.57
N GLY A 325 -3.56 7.34 -13.51
CA GLY A 325 -3.39 5.93 -13.25
C GLY A 325 -2.93 5.18 -14.49
N VAL A 326 -2.95 3.87 -14.40
CA VAL A 326 -2.66 2.99 -15.54
C VAL A 326 -3.84 2.03 -15.69
N PRO A 327 -4.53 2.00 -16.83
CA PRO A 327 -5.71 1.13 -17.02
C PRO A 327 -5.36 -0.34 -16.81
N GLY A 328 -6.17 -1.04 -16.02
CA GLY A 328 -5.97 -2.46 -15.70
C GLY A 328 -4.87 -2.76 -14.69
N TYR A 329 -4.29 -1.75 -14.03
CA TYR A 329 -3.27 -1.93 -12.99
C TYR A 329 -3.64 -1.19 -11.69
N PRO A 330 -3.24 -1.69 -10.51
CA PRO A 330 -3.53 -1.06 -9.21
C PRO A 330 -2.58 0.12 -8.94
N VAL A 331 -2.46 1.02 -9.92
CA VAL A 331 -1.53 2.14 -9.97
C VAL A 331 -2.32 3.41 -10.22
N SER A 332 -2.44 4.23 -9.19
CA SER A 332 -3.15 5.50 -9.25
C SER A 332 -2.50 6.56 -8.35
N GLY A 333 -2.71 7.82 -8.70
CA GLY A 333 -2.12 8.95 -8.00
C GLY A 333 -2.63 10.31 -8.50
N ARG A 334 -1.88 11.36 -8.15
CA ARG A 334 -2.07 12.74 -8.59
C ARG A 334 -0.84 13.21 -9.36
N ALA A 335 -1.04 13.86 -10.49
CA ALA A 335 0.03 14.56 -11.20
C ALA A 335 -0.30 16.06 -11.23
N ARG A 336 0.73 16.91 -11.25
CA ARG A 336 0.54 18.33 -11.58
C ARG A 336 1.07 18.56 -12.99
N LEU A 337 0.18 19.00 -13.89
CA LEU A 337 0.51 19.41 -15.25
C LEU A 337 0.69 20.92 -15.26
N LYS A 338 1.86 21.41 -15.67
CA LYS A 338 2.15 22.84 -15.81
C LYS A 338 2.45 23.17 -17.26
N ILE A 339 1.82 24.19 -17.82
CA ILE A 339 2.16 24.66 -19.17
C ILE A 339 3.65 25.03 -19.19
N VAL A 340 4.36 24.56 -20.22
CA VAL A 340 5.70 25.03 -20.52
C VAL A 340 5.52 26.27 -21.39
N ASP A 341 5.82 27.45 -20.86
CA ASP A 341 5.82 28.66 -21.69
C ASP A 341 6.90 28.50 -22.76
N ALA A 342 6.49 28.54 -24.04
CA ALA A 342 7.38 28.39 -25.19
C ALA A 342 8.45 29.51 -25.28
N ARG A 343 8.44 30.51 -24.39
CA ARG A 343 9.33 31.66 -24.40
C ARG A 343 10.59 31.53 -23.54
N ALA A 344 10.77 30.45 -22.77
CA ALA A 344 11.90 30.32 -21.85
C ALA A 344 13.10 29.53 -22.39
N GLY A 345 13.12 29.16 -23.68
CA GLY A 345 14.19 28.37 -24.31
C GLY A 345 14.92 29.07 -25.46
N ALA A 346 14.70 30.36 -25.67
CA ALA A 346 15.44 31.17 -26.63
C ALA A 346 16.26 32.22 -25.89
N GLN A 347 17.24 31.75 -25.12
CA GLN A 347 18.41 32.51 -24.65
C GLN A 347 19.61 31.57 -24.66
#